data_AF-A0A820GD44-F1
#
_entry.id   AF-A0A820GD44-F1
#
_cell.length_a   1.000
_cell.length_b   1.000
_cell.length_c   1.000
_cell.angle_alpha   90.00
_cell.angle_beta   90.00
_cell.angle_gamma   90.00
#
_symmetry.space_group_name_H-M   'P 1'
#
loop_
_entity.id
_entity.type
_entity.pdbx_description
1 polymer ?
#
loop_
_entity_poly.entity_id
_entity_poly.type
_entity_poly.pdbx_seq_one_letter_code
_entity_poly.pdbx_strand_id
1 'polypeptide(L)' 'ASWHLDHVEIRRLDKNQKTKTFIFSCRRWLAKGEDDGSIVRDLLSEKGQLQVPERYNECEETNTQDEPGGS' A
#
# COMPACT_ATOMS: atom_id res chain seq x y z
N ALA A 1 -10.98 -10.86 21.32
CA ALA A 1 -9.88 -11.63 20.69
C ALA A 1 -9.00 -10.65 19.94
N SER A 2 -7.68 -10.79 20.03
CA SER A 2 -6.70 -9.86 19.45
C SER A 2 -5.61 -10.66 18.75
N TRP A 3 -5.26 -10.27 17.52
CA TRP A 3 -4.30 -11.00 16.69
C TRP A 3 -3.21 -10.04 16.23
N HIS A 4 -1.97 -10.38 16.52
CA HIS A 4 -0.81 -9.69 15.97
C HIS A 4 -0.30 -10.48 14.77
N LEU A 5 -0.24 -9.83 13.61
CA LEU A 5 0.18 -10.46 12.36
C LEU A 5 1.50 -9.86 11.90
N ASP A 6 2.55 -10.68 11.83
CA ASP A 6 3.86 -10.26 11.34
C ASP A 6 3.88 -10.14 9.81
N HIS A 7 3.59 -11.23 9.10
CA HIS A 7 3.50 -11.26 7.64
C HIS A 7 2.59 -12.38 7.14
N VAL A 8 2.24 -12.32 5.85
CA VAL A 8 1.56 -13.39 5.11
C VAL A 8 2.50 -13.92 4.03
N GLU A 9 2.67 -15.24 3.97
CA GLU A 9 3.44 -15.91 2.93
C GLU A 9 2.51 -16.67 1.98
N ILE A 10 2.60 -16.37 0.68
CA ILE A 10 1.86 -17.07 -0.38
C ILE A 10 2.84 -17.81 -1.28
N ARG A 11 2.69 -19.13 -1.36
CA ARG A 11 3.48 -19.99 -2.26
C ARG A 11 2.65 -20.37 -3.47
N ARG A 12 3.15 -20.08 -4.66
CA ARG A 12 2.52 -20.40 -5.94
C ARG A 12 3.43 -21.29 -6.77
N LEU A 13 2.88 -22.38 -7.30
CA LEU A 13 3.57 -23.18 -8.30
C LEU A 13 3.37 -22.52 -9.68
N ASP A 14 4.46 -22.29 -10.41
CA ASP A 14 4.39 -21.77 -11.77
C ASP A 14 4.22 -22.90 -12.81
N LYS A 15 4.02 -22.52 -14.08
CA LYS A 15 3.80 -23.47 -15.19
C LYS A 15 4.97 -24.44 -15.40
N ASN A 16 6.16 -24.09 -14.91
CA ASN A 16 7.38 -24.88 -15.03
C ASN A 16 7.68 -25.67 -13.74
N GLN A 17 6.67 -25.86 -12.87
CA GLN A 17 6.78 -26.52 -11.57
C GLN A 17 7.79 -25.86 -10.61
N LYS A 18 8.10 -24.57 -10.80
CA LYS A 18 8.92 -23.81 -9.85
C LYS A 18 8.02 -23.14 -8.84
N THR A 19 8.39 -23.24 -7.56
CA THR A 19 7.70 -22.52 -6.48
C THR A 19 8.16 -21.07 -6.46
N LYS A 20 7.21 -20.15 -6.48
CA LYS A 20 7.40 -18.72 -6.24
C LYS A 20 6.74 -18.37 -4.92
N THR A 21 7.50 -17.76 -4.02
CA THR A 21 7.01 -17.24 -2.75
C THR A 21 6.83 -15.72 -2.83
N PHE A 22 5.70 -15.25 -2.32
CA PHE A 22 5.36 -13.84 -2.14
C PHE A 22 5.16 -13.57 -0.66
N ILE A 23 5.86 -12.57 -0.14
CA ILE A 23 5.75 -12.13 1.24
C ILE A 23 5.01 -10.80 1.26
N PHE A 24 4.07 -10.68 2.18
CA PHE A 24 3.28 -9.48 2.46
C PHE A 24 3.49 -9.12 3.92
N SER A 25 4.39 -8.16 4.17
CA SER A 25 4.70 -7.68 5.51
C SER A 25 3.51 -6.89 6.09
N CYS A 26 3.11 -7.18 7.34
CA CYS A 26 2.00 -6.52 8.05
C CYS A 26 2.50 -5.79 9.32
N ARG A 27 3.09 -6.54 10.26
CA ARG A 27 3.64 -6.07 11.56
C ARG A 27 2.67 -5.19 12.36
N ARG A 28 1.38 -5.53 12.35
CA ARG A 28 0.32 -4.77 13.02
C ARG A 28 -0.71 -5.66 13.68
N TRP A 29 -1.47 -5.04 14.59
CA TRP A 29 -2.63 -5.66 15.22
C TRP A 29 -3.85 -5.61 14.30
N LEU A 30 -4.62 -6.69 14.33
CA LEU A 30 -5.95 -6.82 13.74
C LEU A 30 -6.99 -6.89 14.86
N ALA A 31 -7.13 -5.82 15.63
CA ALA A 31 -7.97 -5.80 16.82
C ALA A 31 -8.54 -4.40 17.09
N LYS A 32 -9.79 -4.34 17.57
CA LYS A 32 -10.50 -3.08 17.86
C LYS A 32 -9.93 -2.27 19.04
N GLY A 33 -9.17 -2.92 19.92
CA GLY A 33 -8.62 -2.30 21.13
C GLY A 33 -7.11 -2.06 21.08
N GLU A 34 -6.45 -2.37 19.96
CA GLU A 34 -4.99 -2.27 19.80
C GLU A 34 -4.66 -1.44 18.55
N ASP A 35 -3.47 -0.84 18.54
CA ASP A 35 -2.95 -0.05 17.42
C ASP A 35 -3.95 1.04 16.97
N ASP A 36 -4.47 0.97 15.75
CA ASP A 36 -5.48 1.90 15.21
C ASP A 36 -6.93 1.38 15.30
N GLY A 37 -7.16 0.25 15.97
CA GLY A 37 -8.48 -0.35 16.10
C GLY A 37 -8.98 -1.07 14.84
N SER A 38 -8.19 -1.13 13.76
CA SER A 38 -8.60 -1.80 12.53
C SER A 38 -8.41 -3.31 12.57
N ILE A 39 -9.30 -4.05 11.91
CA ILE A 39 -9.21 -5.49 11.68
C ILE A 39 -8.93 -5.85 10.21
N VAL A 40 -8.71 -4.85 9.35
CA VAL A 40 -8.47 -5.01 7.90
C VAL A 40 -7.17 -4.29 7.53
N ARG A 41 -6.37 -4.91 6.66
CA ARG A 41 -5.09 -4.37 6.16
C ARG A 41 -4.93 -4.64 4.67
N ASP A 42 -4.62 -3.60 3.92
CA ASP A 42 -4.16 -3.71 2.55
C ASP A 42 -2.63 -3.89 2.55
N LEU A 43 -2.17 -5.03 2.04
CA LEU A 43 -0.76 -5.39 2.03
C LEU A 43 -0.24 -5.46 0.60
N LEU A 44 0.88 -4.79 0.34
CA LEU A 44 1.60 -4.93 -0.92
C LEU A 44 2.65 -6.02 -0.77
N SER A 45 2.84 -6.81 -1.84
CA SER A 45 3.96 -7.73 -1.89
C SER A 45 5.26 -6.93 -1.89
N GLU A 46 6.28 -7.43 -1.21
CA GLU A 46 7.62 -6.82 -1.23
C GLU A 46 8.18 -6.66 -2.65
N LYS A 47 7.79 -7.54 -3.58
CA LYS A 47 8.17 -7.44 -5.00
C LYS A 47 7.28 -6.50 -5.82
N GLY A 48 6.12 -6.11 -5.26
CA GLY A 48 5.13 -5.23 -5.86
C GLY A 48 5.24 -3.78 -5.39
N GLN A 49 6.24 -3.45 -4.55
CA GLN A 49 6.71 -2.07 -4.40
C GLN A 49 7.30 -1.63 -5.75
N LEU A 50 6.43 -1.26 -6.68
CA LEU A 50 6.80 -0.46 -7.83
C LEU A 50 7.53 0.76 -7.25
N GLN A 51 8.83 0.86 -7.51
CA GLN A 51 9.56 2.10 -7.33
C GLN A 51 8.73 3.14 -8.07
N VAL A 52 8.04 4.01 -7.35
CA VAL A 52 7.36 5.15 -7.96
C VAL A 52 8.49 5.88 -8.69
N PRO A 53 8.50 5.95 -10.03
CA PRO A 53 9.51 6.73 -10.71
C PRO A 53 9.36 8.16 -10.20
N GLU A 54 10.45 8.85 -9.85
CA GLU A 54 10.41 10.22 -9.30
C GLU A 54 9.58 11.23 -10.13
N ARG A 55 9.22 10.88 -11.38
CA ARG A 55 8.37 11.67 -12.26
C ARG A 55 6.92 11.86 -11.82
N TYR A 56 6.43 11.20 -10.76
CA TYR A 56 5.07 11.43 -10.26
C TYR A 56 4.95 12.58 -9.24
N ASN A 57 6.02 13.34 -8.99
CA ASN A 57 6.00 14.51 -8.08
C ASN A 57 5.61 15.83 -8.77
N GLU A 58 5.36 15.86 -10.07
CA GLU A 58 5.00 17.09 -10.78
C GLU A 58 3.48 17.19 -10.97
N CYS A 59 2.76 17.34 -9.87
CA CYS A 59 1.47 18.01 -9.88
C CYS A 59 1.72 19.46 -9.42
N GLU A 60 2.22 20.32 -10.30
CA GLU A 60 2.21 21.75 -10.01
C GLU A 60 0.74 22.21 -9.98
N GLU A 61 0.31 22.66 -8.80
CA GLU A 61 -0.96 23.34 -8.60
C GLU A 61 -0.99 24.61 -9.48
N THR A 62 -1.60 24.52 -10.66
CA THR A 62 -1.93 25.73 -11.42
C THR A 62 -3.12 26.40 -10.74
N ASN A 63 -2.82 27.25 -9.76
CA ASN A 63 -3.78 28.15 -9.15
C ASN A 63 -4.18 29.20 -10.19
N THR A 64 -5.25 28.95 -10.94
CA THR A 64 -5.85 29.98 -11.81
C THR A 64 -6.44 31.05 -10.89
N GLN A 65 -5.73 32.16 -10.71
CA GLN A 65 -6.27 33.36 -10.09
C GLN A 65 -7.37 33.92 -10.99
N ASP A 66 -8.62 33.81 -10.55
CA ASP A 66 -9.74 34.55 -11.14
C ASP A 66 -9.59 36.03 -10.76
N GLU A 67 -9.08 36.86 -11.68
CA GLU A 67 -9.09 38.32 -11.57
C GLU A 67 -10.53 38.84 -11.78
N PRO A 68 -11.11 39.64 -10.86
CA PRO A 68 -12.41 40.26 -11.10
C PRO A 68 -12.23 41.39 -12.11
N GLY A 69 -12.61 41.13 -13.37
CA GLY A 69 -12.68 42.15 -14.41
C GLY A 69 -13.62 43.29 -14.02
N GLY A 70 -13.05 44.42 -13.65
CA GLY A 70 -13.74 45.70 -13.52
C GLY A 70 -13.78 46.43 -14.86
N SER A 71 -14.98 46.84 -15.27
CA SER A 71 -15.37 48.17 -15.79
C SER A 71 -16.86 48.15 -16.11
#